data_AF-A0A379TGE7-F1
#
_entry.id   AF-A0A379TGE7-F1
#
_cell.length_a   1.000
_cell.length_b   1.000
_cell.length_c   1.000
_cell.angle_alpha   90.00
_cell.angle_beta   90.00
_cell.angle_gamma   90.00
#
_symmetry.space_group_name_H-M   'P 1'
#
loop_
_entity.id
_entity.type
_entity.pdbx_description
1 polymer ?
#
loop_
_entity_poly.entity_id
_entity_poly.type
_entity_poly.pdbx_seq_one_letter_code
_entity_poly.pdbx_strand_id
1 'polypeptide(L)'
;MWVLVSVLIAVLVVIIAVWFGIKLSLIAPMNRLIESIRHIASGDLVKRIDVEGSNEMGQLADNLRHMQSELVRTVGDVRNGANAIYSGASEIAMGNNDLSSRTEQQAASLEETAASMEQLTATVKQNAENARQASHLALSASETAQKGGKVVDNVVQTMRDIASSSQKIADIISVIDGIAFQTNILALNAAVEAARAGEQGRGFAVVAGEVRTLASRSAQAAREIKSLIEDSVSRVDVGSTLVESAGETMDEIVNAVTRVTDIMGEIASASDEQSRGIDQVGLAVAEMDRVTQQNASLVEESAAAAAALEEQASRLTQAVAVFRIQQEQQRARDVAAVKTSAAVPPRKAAVADDSDNWETF
;
A
#
# COMPACT_ATOMS: atom_id res chain seq x y z
N MET A 1 -30.05 4.93 122.20
CA MET A 1 -28.71 4.53 121.71
C MET A 1 -28.79 3.43 120.65
N TRP A 2 -29.34 2.24 120.93
CA TRP A 2 -29.41 1.13 119.95
C TRP A 2 -30.19 1.43 118.65
N VAL A 3 -31.31 2.15 118.74
CA VAL A 3 -32.12 2.55 117.56
C VAL A 3 -31.37 3.53 116.64
N LEU A 4 -30.53 4.40 117.20
CA LEU A 4 -29.71 5.33 116.41
C LEU A 4 -28.59 4.59 115.65
N VAL A 5 -28.01 3.55 116.27
CA VAL A 5 -26.98 2.72 115.65
C VAL A 5 -27.58 1.87 114.52
N SER A 6 -28.77 1.30 114.70
CA SER A 6 -29.43 0.52 113.64
C SER A 6 -29.84 1.38 112.45
N VAL A 7 -30.33 2.61 112.68
CA VAL A 7 -30.65 3.57 111.61
C VAL A 7 -29.38 3.99 110.86
N LEU A 8 -28.28 4.27 111.58
CA LEU A 8 -27.00 4.61 110.96
C LEU A 8 -26.48 3.48 110.06
N ILE A 9 -26.53 2.23 110.52
CA ILE A 9 -26.10 1.06 109.74
C ILE A 9 -26.99 0.88 108.51
N ALA A 10 -28.32 1.00 108.65
CA ALA A 10 -29.24 0.89 107.52
C ALA A 10 -28.98 1.98 106.46
N VAL A 11 -28.74 3.22 106.88
CA VAL A 11 -28.36 4.32 105.98
C VAL A 11 -27.03 4.03 105.28
N LEU A 12 -26.03 3.51 106.00
CA LEU A 12 -24.72 3.16 105.45
C LEU A 12 -24.82 2.04 104.41
N VAL A 13 -25.66 1.03 104.66
CA VAL A 13 -25.95 -0.05 103.70
C VAL A 13 -26.66 0.49 102.46
N VAL A 14 -27.64 1.39 102.62
CA VAL A 14 -28.30 2.05 101.47
C VAL A 14 -27.33 2.90 100.66
N ILE A 15 -26.44 3.67 101.31
CA ILE A 15 -25.41 4.45 100.63
C ILE A 15 -24.45 3.54 99.85
N ILE A 16 -23.99 2.44 100.45
CA ILE A 16 -23.12 1.47 99.77
C ILE A 16 -23.86 0.80 98.60
N ALA A 17 -25.13 0.42 98.78
CA ALA A 17 -25.93 -0.20 97.73
C ALA A 17 -26.19 0.75 96.54
N VAL A 18 -26.50 2.03 96.82
CA VAL A 18 -26.66 3.07 95.80
C VAL A 18 -25.32 3.38 95.13
N TRP A 19 -24.23 3.48 95.88
CA TRP A 19 -22.89 3.71 95.32
C TRP A 19 -22.45 2.55 94.41
N PHE A 20 -22.68 1.31 94.84
CA PHE A 20 -22.39 0.12 94.04
C PHE A 20 -23.30 0.07 92.80
N GLY A 21 -24.59 0.39 92.96
CA GLY A 21 -25.55 0.54 91.86
C GLY A 21 -25.12 1.59 90.83
N ILE A 22 -24.71 2.79 91.25
CA ILE A 22 -24.20 3.84 90.37
C ILE A 22 -22.88 3.40 89.71
N LYS A 23 -21.97 2.77 90.47
CA LYS A 23 -20.68 2.33 89.94
C LYS A 23 -20.84 1.26 88.86
N LEU A 24 -21.74 0.29 89.06
CA LEU A 24 -22.01 -0.78 88.10
C LEU A 24 -22.94 -0.37 86.96
N SER A 25 -23.94 0.48 87.23
CA SER A 25 -24.96 0.85 86.23
C SER A 25 -24.58 2.07 85.38
N LEU A 26 -23.73 2.98 85.89
CA LEU A 26 -23.34 4.22 85.21
C LEU A 26 -21.82 4.33 84.96
N ILE A 27 -20.97 4.18 85.98
CA ILE A 27 -19.53 4.49 85.86
C ILE A 27 -18.78 3.43 85.02
N ALA A 28 -18.99 2.15 85.28
CA ALA A 28 -18.35 1.06 84.55
C ALA A 28 -18.71 1.06 83.04
N PRO A 29 -20.00 1.13 82.62
CA PRO A 29 -20.35 1.20 81.21
C PRO A 29 -19.88 2.50 80.55
N MET A 30 -19.90 3.65 81.25
CA MET A 30 -19.37 4.91 80.71
C MET A 30 -17.88 4.83 80.39
N ASN A 31 -17.07 4.24 81.27
CA ASN A 31 -15.63 4.07 81.01
C ASN A 31 -15.37 3.19 79.77
N ARG A 32 -16.17 2.13 79.57
CA ARG A 32 -16.10 1.28 78.37
C ARG A 32 -16.46 2.06 77.10
N LEU A 33 -17.50 2.91 77.15
CA LEU A 33 -17.88 3.75 76.01
C LEU A 33 -16.81 4.80 75.68
N ILE A 34 -16.20 5.42 76.69
CA ILE A 34 -15.08 6.36 76.49
C ILE A 34 -13.89 5.63 75.83
N GLU A 35 -13.60 4.41 76.24
CA GLU A 35 -12.55 3.58 75.63
C GLU A 35 -12.89 3.21 74.18
N SER A 36 -14.13 2.82 73.88
CA SER A 36 -14.62 2.60 72.51
C SER A 36 -14.50 3.85 71.64
N ILE A 37 -14.84 5.03 72.17
CA ILE A 37 -14.68 6.31 71.45
C ILE A 37 -13.20 6.60 71.17
N ARG A 38 -12.30 6.36 72.13
CA ARG A 38 -10.85 6.50 71.91
C ARG A 38 -10.35 5.57 70.82
N HIS A 39 -10.86 4.34 70.75
CA HIS A 39 -10.53 3.41 69.67
C HIS A 39 -11.02 3.91 68.32
N ILE A 40 -12.27 4.33 68.21
CA ILE A 40 -12.84 4.91 66.98
C ILE A 40 -12.04 6.15 66.55
N ALA A 41 -11.72 7.06 67.47
CA ALA A 41 -10.94 8.27 67.20
C ALA A 41 -9.50 7.98 66.77
N SER A 42 -8.91 6.87 67.23
CA SER A 42 -7.60 6.38 66.78
C SER A 42 -7.64 5.61 65.45
N GLY A 43 -8.83 5.45 64.85
CA GLY A 43 -9.05 4.71 63.61
C GLY A 43 -9.27 3.20 63.80
N ASP A 44 -9.32 2.68 65.03
CA ASP A 44 -9.63 1.26 65.26
C ASP A 44 -11.15 1.03 65.27
N LEU A 45 -11.71 0.68 64.11
CA LEU A 45 -13.13 0.35 63.94
C LEU A 45 -13.41 -1.15 64.08
N VAL A 46 -12.42 -1.97 64.43
CA VAL A 46 -12.56 -3.44 64.52
C VAL A 46 -13.16 -3.87 65.86
N LYS A 47 -12.88 -3.12 66.93
CA LYS A 47 -13.37 -3.43 68.27
C LYS A 47 -14.87 -3.24 68.40
N ARG A 48 -15.56 -4.26 68.93
CA ARG A 48 -17.00 -4.22 69.18
C ARG A 48 -17.31 -3.40 70.43
N ILE A 49 -18.43 -2.67 70.39
CA ILE A 49 -18.97 -1.90 71.54
C ILE A 49 -19.87 -2.83 72.35
N ASP A 50 -19.29 -3.45 73.38
CA ASP A 50 -19.94 -4.44 74.25
C ASP A 50 -20.45 -3.79 75.55
N VAL A 51 -21.57 -3.08 75.41
CA VAL A 51 -22.33 -2.49 76.52
C VAL A 51 -23.80 -2.85 76.31
N GLU A 52 -24.33 -3.71 77.18
CA GLU A 52 -25.73 -4.13 77.18
C GLU A 52 -26.47 -3.44 78.34
N GLY A 53 -27.66 -2.92 78.07
CA GLY A 53 -28.51 -2.26 79.07
C GLY A 53 -29.73 -1.62 78.44
N SER A 54 -30.84 -1.54 79.17
CA SER A 54 -32.07 -0.84 78.75
C SER A 54 -32.14 0.62 79.19
N ASN A 55 -31.07 1.12 79.83
CA ASN A 55 -30.95 2.50 80.31
C ASN A 55 -30.29 3.42 79.25
N GLU A 56 -30.10 4.68 79.60
CA GLU A 56 -29.51 5.73 78.74
C GLU A 56 -28.11 5.36 78.23
N MET A 57 -27.35 4.57 79.01
CA MET A 57 -26.03 4.07 78.60
C MET A 57 -26.15 3.02 77.47
N GLY A 58 -27.20 2.19 77.51
CA GLY A 58 -27.51 1.25 76.42
C GLY A 58 -27.93 1.96 75.13
N GLN A 59 -28.72 3.04 75.22
CA GLN A 59 -29.07 3.87 74.07
C GLN A 59 -27.85 4.60 73.49
N LEU A 60 -26.95 5.12 74.33
CA LEU A 60 -25.70 5.71 73.88
C LEU A 60 -24.79 4.69 73.20
N ALA A 61 -24.70 3.47 73.76
CA ALA A 61 -23.95 2.37 73.15
C ALA A 61 -24.50 2.01 71.76
N ASP A 62 -25.82 1.97 71.60
CA ASP A 62 -26.47 1.67 70.32
C ASP A 62 -26.22 2.74 69.25
N ASN A 63 -26.36 4.02 69.62
CA ASN A 63 -26.01 5.14 68.73
C ASN A 63 -24.53 5.12 68.32
N LEU A 64 -23.63 4.78 69.24
CA LEU A 64 -22.19 4.64 68.94
C LEU A 64 -21.92 3.44 68.01
N ARG A 65 -22.64 2.31 68.16
CA ARG A 65 -22.54 1.18 67.22
C ARG A 65 -23.01 1.59 65.82
N HIS A 66 -24.11 2.32 65.74
CA HIS A 66 -24.61 2.82 64.46
C HIS A 66 -23.59 3.76 63.79
N MET A 67 -23.02 4.71 64.54
CA MET A 67 -21.96 5.59 64.05
C MET A 67 -20.71 4.82 63.60
N GLN A 68 -20.26 3.83 64.37
CA GLN A 68 -19.14 2.96 64.00
C GLN A 68 -19.44 2.20 62.69
N SER A 69 -20.65 1.65 62.55
CA SER A 69 -21.08 0.92 61.35
C SER A 69 -21.08 1.82 60.11
N GLU A 70 -21.62 3.04 60.20
CA GLU A 70 -21.59 3.98 59.08
C GLU A 70 -20.17 4.41 58.73
N LEU A 71 -19.29 4.65 59.72
CA LEU A 71 -17.87 4.93 59.46
C LEU A 71 -17.16 3.76 58.75
N VAL A 72 -17.42 2.52 59.19
CA VAL A 72 -16.88 1.31 58.52
C VAL A 72 -17.36 1.25 57.07
N ARG A 73 -18.65 1.53 56.82
CA ARG A 73 -19.21 1.52 55.46
C ARG A 73 -18.58 2.60 54.60
N THR A 74 -18.54 3.85 55.06
CA THR A 74 -17.94 4.96 54.31
C THR A 74 -16.46 4.74 54.02
N VAL A 75 -15.67 4.28 55.00
CA VAL A 75 -14.25 3.94 54.80
C VAL A 75 -14.10 2.79 53.79
N GLY A 76 -14.96 1.77 53.87
CA GLY A 76 -15.00 0.67 52.92
C GLY A 76 -15.29 1.13 51.50
N ASP A 77 -16.30 1.99 51.32
CA ASP A 77 -16.69 2.54 50.02
C ASP A 77 -15.58 3.41 49.41
N VAL A 78 -14.95 4.28 50.20
CA VAL A 78 -13.82 5.11 49.74
C VAL A 78 -12.64 4.25 49.31
N ARG A 79 -12.30 3.21 50.08
CA ARG A 79 -11.20 2.29 49.75
C ARG A 79 -11.49 1.47 48.50
N ASN A 80 -12.73 0.99 48.34
CA ASN A 80 -13.15 0.28 47.14
C ASN A 80 -13.12 1.20 45.92
N GLY A 81 -13.60 2.44 46.05
CA GLY A 81 -13.53 3.45 45.00
C GLY A 81 -12.09 3.79 44.62
N ALA A 82 -11.19 3.97 45.58
CA ALA A 82 -9.78 4.22 45.32
C ALA A 82 -9.10 3.05 44.58
N ASN A 83 -9.37 1.80 44.98
CA ASN A 83 -8.88 0.62 44.25
C ASN A 83 -9.42 0.56 42.82
N ALA A 84 -10.69 0.91 42.60
CA ALA A 84 -11.28 0.95 41.26
C ALA A 84 -10.63 2.04 40.39
N ILE A 85 -10.36 3.23 40.94
CA ILE A 85 -9.64 4.30 40.24
C ILE A 85 -8.22 3.84 39.89
N TYR A 86 -7.51 3.20 40.82
CA TYR A 86 -6.16 2.68 40.57
C TYR A 86 -6.15 1.65 39.44
N SER A 87 -7.06 0.68 39.47
CA SER A 87 -7.19 -0.32 38.40
C SER A 87 -7.52 0.33 37.05
N GLY A 88 -8.46 1.28 37.01
CA GLY A 88 -8.82 2.00 35.79
C GLY A 88 -7.67 2.85 35.25
N ALA A 89 -6.92 3.54 36.11
CA ALA A 89 -5.74 4.31 35.71
C ALA A 89 -4.64 3.41 35.12
N SER A 90 -4.40 2.25 35.73
CA SER A 90 -3.45 1.26 35.20
C SER A 90 -3.90 0.70 33.84
N GLU A 91 -5.19 0.48 33.63
CA GLU A 91 -5.74 0.04 32.34
C GLU A 91 -5.59 1.11 31.26
N ILE A 92 -5.87 2.38 31.61
CA ILE A 92 -5.61 3.53 30.72
C ILE A 92 -4.12 3.60 30.35
N ALA A 93 -3.21 3.48 31.32
CA ALA A 93 -1.77 3.53 31.06
C ALA A 93 -1.31 2.41 30.11
N MET A 94 -1.82 1.18 30.30
CA MET A 94 -1.53 0.07 29.38
C MET A 94 -2.07 0.32 27.96
N GLY A 95 -3.33 0.76 27.85
CA GLY A 95 -3.93 1.10 26.55
C GLY A 95 -3.20 2.26 25.86
N ASN A 96 -2.69 3.22 26.63
CA ASN A 96 -1.94 4.34 26.12
C ASN A 96 -0.55 3.95 25.59
N ASN A 97 0.13 2.99 26.23
CA ASN A 97 1.38 2.42 25.71
C ASN A 97 1.15 1.67 24.38
N ASP A 98 0.04 0.93 24.24
CA ASP A 98 -0.33 0.30 22.97
C ASP A 98 -0.59 1.36 21.89
N LEU A 99 -1.34 2.41 22.23
CA LEU A 99 -1.59 3.53 21.32
C LEU A 99 -0.30 4.24 20.89
N SER A 100 0.66 4.42 21.80
CA SER A 100 1.98 4.99 21.50
C SER A 100 2.72 4.14 20.47
N SER A 101 2.84 2.82 20.72
CA SER A 101 3.50 1.87 19.82
C SER A 101 2.88 1.87 18.42
N ARG A 102 1.54 1.88 18.34
CA ARG A 102 0.82 1.95 17.07
C ARG A 102 0.99 3.29 16.36
N THR A 103 1.08 4.38 17.11
CA THR A 103 1.30 5.72 16.55
C THR A 103 2.71 5.84 15.97
N GLU A 104 3.72 5.30 16.65
CA GLU A 104 5.09 5.23 16.15
C GLU A 104 5.19 4.36 14.88
N GLN A 105 4.56 3.18 14.88
CA GLN A 105 4.51 2.32 13.70
C GLN A 105 3.81 3.01 12.53
N GLN A 106 2.70 3.71 12.79
CA GLN A 106 1.97 4.45 11.78
C GLN A 106 2.82 5.60 11.20
N ALA A 107 3.58 6.32 12.04
CA ALA A 107 4.51 7.35 11.57
C ALA A 107 5.56 6.76 10.63
N ALA A 108 6.17 5.63 11.00
CA ALA A 108 7.14 4.95 10.13
C ALA A 108 6.53 4.49 8.79
N SER A 109 5.30 3.94 8.81
CA SER A 109 4.59 3.57 7.58
C SER A 109 4.23 4.77 6.71
N LEU A 110 3.89 5.92 7.30
CA LEU A 110 3.63 7.16 6.58
C LEU A 110 4.91 7.71 5.93
N GLU A 111 6.06 7.59 6.58
CA GLU A 111 7.35 8.00 6.01
C GLU A 111 7.73 7.13 4.78
N GLU A 112 7.57 5.81 4.87
CA GLU A 112 7.78 4.90 3.73
C GLU A 112 6.79 5.17 2.59
N THR A 113 5.53 5.45 2.93
CA THR A 113 4.49 5.83 1.96
C THR A 113 4.86 7.14 1.27
N ALA A 114 5.29 8.16 2.01
CA ALA A 114 5.71 9.44 1.46
C ALA A 114 6.91 9.28 0.50
N ALA A 115 7.94 8.52 0.91
CA ALA A 115 9.09 8.23 0.05
C ALA A 115 8.68 7.47 -1.23
N SER A 116 7.77 6.51 -1.10
CA SER A 116 7.22 5.77 -2.25
C SER A 116 6.43 6.68 -3.19
N MET A 117 5.68 7.64 -2.64
CA MET A 117 4.93 8.63 -3.40
C MET A 117 5.85 9.59 -4.16
N GLU A 118 6.97 10.04 -3.58
CA GLU A 118 7.96 10.84 -4.30
C GLU A 118 8.56 10.07 -5.48
N GLN A 119 8.92 8.80 -5.27
CA GLN A 119 9.45 7.95 -6.34
C GLN A 119 8.41 7.69 -7.45
N LEU A 120 7.16 7.44 -7.07
CA LEU A 120 6.05 7.29 -8.03
C LEU A 120 5.84 8.57 -8.83
N THR A 121 5.84 9.74 -8.17
CA THR A 121 5.73 11.05 -8.82
C THR A 121 6.83 11.26 -9.85
N ALA A 122 8.08 10.96 -9.48
CA ALA A 122 9.22 11.06 -10.37
C ALA A 122 9.07 10.14 -11.60
N THR A 123 8.63 8.90 -11.38
CA THR A 123 8.44 7.89 -12.43
C THR A 123 7.31 8.28 -13.39
N VAL A 124 6.17 8.75 -12.86
CA VAL A 124 5.03 9.21 -13.67
C VAL A 124 5.40 10.42 -14.51
N LYS A 125 6.13 11.39 -13.93
CA LYS A 125 6.65 12.55 -14.67
C LYS A 125 7.62 12.14 -15.79
N GLN A 126 8.50 11.19 -15.50
CA GLN A 126 9.41 10.64 -16.49
C GLN A 126 8.66 9.90 -17.61
N ASN A 127 7.60 9.14 -17.28
CA ASN A 127 6.76 8.47 -18.28
C ASN A 127 6.04 9.47 -19.20
N ALA A 128 5.50 10.56 -18.65
CA ALA A 128 4.87 11.61 -19.44
C ALA A 128 5.86 12.25 -20.43
N GLU A 129 7.07 12.57 -19.98
CA GLU A 129 8.10 13.13 -20.87
C GLU A 129 8.59 12.12 -21.90
N ASN A 130 8.79 10.85 -21.52
CA ASN A 130 9.16 9.77 -22.44
C ASN A 130 8.09 9.57 -23.52
N ALA A 131 6.81 9.59 -23.16
CA ALA A 131 5.72 9.50 -24.11
C ALA A 131 5.73 10.68 -25.10
N ARG A 132 5.99 11.89 -24.60
CA ARG A 132 6.13 13.09 -25.44
C ARG A 132 7.31 12.99 -26.41
N GLN A 133 8.46 12.53 -25.94
CA GLN A 133 9.65 12.30 -26.79
C GLN A 133 9.42 11.20 -27.83
N ALA A 134 8.79 10.09 -27.43
CA ALA A 134 8.44 8.99 -28.33
C ALA A 134 7.45 9.44 -29.41
N SER A 135 6.46 10.27 -29.06
CA SER A 135 5.53 10.88 -30.01
C SER A 135 6.26 11.74 -31.05
N HIS A 136 7.21 12.59 -30.62
CA HIS A 136 8.04 13.38 -31.54
C HIS A 136 8.90 12.50 -32.46
N LEU A 137 9.51 11.43 -31.93
CA LEU A 137 10.31 10.50 -32.73
C LEU A 137 9.43 9.76 -33.76
N ALA A 138 8.23 9.35 -33.37
CA ALA A 138 7.25 8.73 -34.25
C ALA A 138 6.86 9.69 -35.38
N LEU A 139 6.53 10.95 -35.07
CA LEU A 139 6.25 11.97 -36.08
C LEU A 139 7.41 12.13 -37.08
N SER A 140 8.65 12.22 -36.60
CA SER A 140 9.83 12.31 -37.47
C SER A 140 10.02 11.06 -38.36
N ALA A 141 9.71 9.87 -37.84
CA ALA A 141 9.76 8.63 -38.61
C ALA A 141 8.66 8.61 -39.69
N SER A 142 7.45 9.08 -39.36
CA SER A 142 6.34 9.22 -40.30
C SER A 142 6.67 10.18 -41.44
N GLU A 143 7.24 11.35 -41.15
CA GLU A 143 7.73 12.28 -42.18
C GLU A 143 8.79 11.66 -43.08
N THR A 144 9.67 10.83 -42.53
CA THR A 144 10.72 10.14 -43.29
C THR A 144 10.12 9.08 -44.20
N ALA A 145 9.16 8.29 -43.71
CA ALA A 145 8.45 7.30 -44.51
C ALA A 145 7.64 7.96 -45.64
N GLN A 146 6.98 9.10 -45.39
CA GLN A 146 6.29 9.89 -46.42
C GLN A 146 7.26 10.41 -47.50
N LYS A 147 8.44 10.89 -47.11
CA LYS A 147 9.49 11.26 -48.08
C LYS A 147 9.98 10.05 -48.87
N GLY A 148 10.12 8.89 -48.21
CA GLY A 148 10.45 7.61 -48.84
C GLY A 148 9.42 7.20 -49.90
N GLY A 149 8.12 7.28 -49.58
CA GLY A 149 7.02 7.02 -50.51
C GLY A 149 7.11 7.91 -51.76
N LYS A 150 7.34 9.22 -51.59
CA LYS A 150 7.53 10.14 -52.73
C LYS A 150 8.73 9.77 -53.61
N VAL A 151 9.82 9.27 -53.03
CA VAL A 151 10.98 8.81 -53.80
C VAL A 151 10.64 7.55 -54.58
N VAL A 152 9.92 6.61 -53.95
CA VAL A 152 9.41 5.40 -54.60
C VAL A 152 8.50 5.73 -55.78
N ASP A 153 7.55 6.66 -55.62
CA ASP A 153 6.67 7.13 -56.70
C ASP A 153 7.46 7.66 -57.91
N ASN A 154 8.51 8.45 -57.66
CA ASN A 154 9.38 8.96 -58.72
C ASN A 154 10.14 7.82 -59.44
N VAL A 155 10.55 6.77 -58.71
CA VAL A 155 11.21 5.60 -59.31
C VAL A 155 10.22 4.82 -60.18
N VAL A 156 8.99 4.59 -59.72
CA VAL A 156 7.93 3.94 -60.53
C VAL A 156 7.68 4.74 -61.81
N GLN A 157 7.56 6.06 -61.72
CA GLN A 157 7.37 6.91 -62.89
C GLN A 157 8.55 6.78 -63.88
N THR A 158 9.78 6.79 -63.37
CA THR A 158 10.98 6.63 -64.21
C THR A 158 11.00 5.26 -64.90
N MET A 159 10.61 4.19 -64.19
CA MET A 159 10.50 2.85 -64.78
C MET A 159 9.45 2.80 -65.90
N ARG A 160 8.29 3.45 -65.72
CA ARG A 160 7.26 3.57 -66.79
C ARG A 160 7.79 4.32 -68.01
N ASP A 161 8.55 5.40 -67.81
CA ASP A 161 9.16 6.17 -68.89
C ASP A 161 10.23 5.36 -69.64
N ILE A 162 11.02 4.54 -68.93
CA ILE A 162 11.98 3.60 -69.51
C ILE A 162 11.25 2.53 -70.32
N ALA A 163 10.20 1.92 -69.79
CA ALA A 163 9.41 0.92 -70.50
C ALA A 163 8.81 1.48 -71.79
N SER A 164 8.22 2.69 -71.74
CA SER A 164 7.71 3.39 -72.92
C SER A 164 8.80 3.68 -73.96
N SER A 165 9.98 4.12 -73.51
CA SER A 165 11.11 4.41 -74.39
C SER A 165 11.66 3.14 -75.04
N SER A 166 11.78 2.04 -74.30
CA SER A 166 12.18 0.74 -74.81
C SER A 166 11.20 0.21 -75.85
N GLN A 167 9.88 0.39 -75.65
CA GLN A 167 8.87 0.00 -76.64
C GLN A 167 9.03 0.78 -77.95
N LYS A 168 9.28 2.10 -77.89
CA LYS A 168 9.57 2.90 -79.10
C LYS A 168 10.82 2.41 -79.84
N ILE A 169 11.85 1.99 -79.10
CA ILE A 169 13.05 1.40 -79.71
C ILE A 169 12.70 0.07 -80.40
N ALA A 170 11.90 -0.79 -79.78
CA ALA A 170 11.45 -2.06 -80.38
C ALA A 170 10.70 -1.83 -81.71
N ASP A 171 9.87 -0.79 -81.78
CA ASP A 171 9.15 -0.41 -83.00
C ASP A 171 10.13 0.05 -84.10
N ILE A 172 11.13 0.88 -83.75
CA ILE A 172 12.18 1.32 -84.69
C ILE A 172 13.00 0.14 -85.21
N ILE A 173 13.40 -0.78 -84.33
CA ILE A 173 14.17 -1.97 -84.70
C ILE A 173 13.36 -2.88 -85.63
N SER A 174 12.04 -2.96 -85.44
CA SER A 174 11.15 -3.70 -86.34
C SER A 174 11.11 -3.07 -87.74
N VAL A 175 11.14 -1.74 -87.84
CA VAL A 175 11.29 -1.04 -89.14
C VAL A 175 12.65 -1.33 -89.79
N ILE A 176 13.74 -1.34 -89.00
CA ILE A 176 15.09 -1.65 -89.52
C ILE A 176 15.19 -3.08 -90.05
N ASP A 177 14.62 -4.08 -89.35
CA ASP A 177 14.56 -5.46 -89.85
C ASP A 177 13.75 -5.53 -91.17
N GLY A 178 12.66 -4.75 -91.26
CA GLY A 178 11.90 -4.58 -92.49
C GLY A 178 12.71 -3.99 -93.65
N ILE A 179 13.51 -2.94 -93.40
CA ILE A 179 14.40 -2.33 -94.39
C ILE A 179 15.49 -3.31 -94.82
N ALA A 180 16.08 -4.06 -93.87
CA ALA A 180 17.08 -5.08 -94.16
C ALA A 180 16.50 -6.19 -95.05
N PHE A 181 15.27 -6.64 -94.76
CA PHE A 181 14.55 -7.60 -95.59
C PHE A 181 14.30 -7.07 -97.01
N GLN A 182 13.79 -5.84 -97.15
CA GLN A 182 13.59 -5.20 -98.45
C GLN A 182 14.91 -5.09 -99.23
N THR A 183 15.98 -4.66 -98.58
CA THR A 183 17.33 -4.54 -99.17
C THR A 183 17.86 -5.89 -99.65
N ASN A 184 17.61 -6.95 -98.88
CA ASN A 184 17.98 -8.32 -99.24
C ASN A 184 17.23 -8.80 -100.51
N ILE A 185 15.94 -8.47 -100.66
CA ILE A 185 15.16 -8.77 -101.86
C ILE A 185 15.63 -7.93 -103.07
N LEU A 186 15.89 -6.64 -102.88
CA LEU A 186 16.43 -5.76 -103.92
C LEU A 186 17.79 -6.26 -104.44
N ALA A 187 18.68 -6.64 -103.52
CA ALA A 187 20.00 -7.18 -103.86
C ALA A 187 19.90 -8.53 -104.59
N LEU A 188 18.96 -9.40 -104.20
CA LEU A 188 18.68 -10.63 -104.92
C LEU A 188 18.21 -10.35 -106.35
N ASN A 189 17.27 -9.44 -106.54
CA ASN A 189 16.77 -9.05 -107.86
C ASN A 189 17.89 -8.46 -108.72
N ALA A 190 18.75 -7.62 -108.16
CA ALA A 190 19.91 -7.07 -108.85
C ALA A 190 20.94 -8.14 -109.24
N ALA A 191 21.20 -9.12 -108.37
CA ALA A 191 22.08 -10.25 -108.68
C ALA A 191 21.53 -11.11 -109.83
N VAL A 192 20.22 -11.32 -109.88
CA VAL A 192 19.54 -12.05 -110.97
C VAL A 192 19.66 -11.29 -112.28
N GLU A 193 19.41 -9.98 -112.30
CA GLU A 193 19.51 -9.17 -113.52
C GLU A 193 20.97 -9.02 -114.00
N ALA A 194 21.93 -8.93 -113.07
CA ALA A 194 23.35 -8.95 -113.38
C ALA A 194 23.80 -10.28 -114.00
N ALA A 195 23.28 -11.42 -113.51
CA ALA A 195 23.52 -12.73 -114.13
C ALA A 195 22.93 -12.81 -115.55
N ARG A 196 21.80 -12.14 -115.78
CA ARG A 196 21.12 -12.06 -117.09
C ARG A 196 21.92 -11.26 -118.13
N ALA A 197 22.70 -10.27 -117.68
CA ALA A 197 23.57 -9.46 -118.53
C ALA A 197 24.90 -10.14 -118.92
N GLY A 198 25.16 -11.36 -118.44
CA GLY A 198 26.36 -12.14 -118.79
C GLY A 198 27.67 -11.52 -118.30
N GLU A 199 28.73 -11.55 -119.12
CA GLU A 199 30.07 -11.05 -118.73
C GLU A 199 30.09 -9.54 -118.40
N GLN A 200 29.19 -8.74 -118.98
CA GLN A 200 29.07 -7.30 -118.69
C GLN A 200 28.48 -7.01 -117.30
N GLY A 201 27.78 -7.98 -116.70
CA GLY A 201 27.14 -7.87 -115.39
C GLY A 201 27.98 -8.38 -114.21
N ARG A 202 29.16 -8.97 -114.44
CA ARG A 202 29.97 -9.62 -113.38
C ARG A 202 30.29 -8.68 -112.20
N GLY A 203 30.67 -7.44 -112.48
CA GLY A 203 30.95 -6.44 -111.44
C GLY A 203 29.71 -6.12 -110.59
N PHE A 204 28.56 -5.96 -111.23
CA PHE A 204 27.28 -5.71 -110.55
C PHE A 204 26.80 -6.92 -109.72
N ALA A 205 27.02 -8.15 -110.20
CA ALA A 205 26.68 -9.37 -109.47
C ALA A 205 27.45 -9.49 -108.15
N VAL A 206 28.73 -9.13 -108.13
CA VAL A 206 29.56 -9.13 -106.91
C VAL A 206 29.06 -8.09 -105.91
N VAL A 207 28.79 -6.86 -106.36
CA VAL A 207 28.25 -5.80 -105.49
C VAL A 207 26.88 -6.20 -104.93
N ALA A 208 26.01 -6.79 -105.75
CA ALA A 208 24.70 -7.27 -105.31
C ALA A 208 24.83 -8.40 -104.25
N GLY A 209 25.81 -9.30 -104.41
CA GLY A 209 26.11 -10.32 -103.39
C GLY A 209 26.60 -9.74 -102.06
N GLU A 210 27.44 -8.70 -102.11
CA GLU A 210 27.95 -8.02 -100.91
C GLU A 210 26.83 -7.25 -100.20
N VAL A 211 25.99 -6.53 -100.95
CA VAL A 211 24.81 -5.83 -100.40
C VAL A 211 23.83 -6.81 -99.76
N ARG A 212 23.62 -7.98 -100.38
CA ARG A 212 22.77 -9.05 -99.82
C ARG A 212 23.34 -9.58 -98.49
N THR A 213 24.65 -9.81 -98.43
CA THR A 213 25.33 -10.27 -97.22
C THR A 213 25.24 -9.23 -96.10
N LEU A 214 25.42 -7.94 -96.44
CA LEU A 214 25.28 -6.83 -95.49
C LEU A 214 23.84 -6.68 -94.97
N ALA A 215 22.85 -6.86 -95.85
CA ALA A 215 21.44 -6.87 -95.47
C ALA A 215 21.10 -8.02 -94.52
N SER A 216 21.60 -9.24 -94.79
CA SER A 216 21.44 -10.38 -93.88
C SER A 216 22.09 -10.15 -92.51
N ARG A 217 23.29 -9.56 -92.48
CA ARG A 217 23.97 -9.17 -91.22
C ARG A 217 23.18 -8.11 -90.45
N SER A 218 22.60 -7.13 -91.15
CA SER A 218 21.78 -6.08 -90.54
C SER A 218 20.50 -6.65 -89.93
N ALA A 219 19.82 -7.56 -90.63
CA ALA A 219 18.64 -8.26 -90.11
C ALA A 219 18.95 -9.09 -88.86
N GLN A 220 20.09 -9.80 -88.85
CA GLN A 220 20.53 -10.55 -87.67
C GLN A 220 20.79 -9.61 -86.48
N ALA A 221 21.54 -8.53 -86.68
CA ALA A 221 21.82 -7.55 -85.62
C ALA A 221 20.53 -6.89 -85.10
N ALA A 222 19.57 -6.58 -85.99
CA ALA A 222 18.27 -6.05 -85.60
C ALA A 222 17.50 -7.02 -84.69
N ARG A 223 17.50 -8.32 -84.98
CA ARG A 223 16.87 -9.34 -84.13
C ARG A 223 17.56 -9.51 -82.78
N GLU A 224 18.88 -9.46 -82.74
CA GLU A 224 19.64 -9.50 -81.48
C GLU A 224 19.31 -8.29 -80.60
N ILE A 225 19.26 -7.08 -81.17
CA ILE A 225 18.84 -5.87 -80.44
C ILE A 225 17.39 -5.99 -79.97
N LYS A 226 16.49 -6.50 -80.81
CA LYS A 226 15.08 -6.70 -80.44
C LYS A 226 14.94 -7.60 -79.21
N SER A 227 15.67 -8.72 -79.18
CA SER A 227 15.70 -9.64 -78.04
C SER A 227 16.20 -8.96 -76.75
N LEU A 228 17.27 -8.15 -76.84
CA LEU A 228 17.79 -7.39 -75.69
C LEU A 228 16.79 -6.33 -75.17
N ILE A 229 16.03 -5.71 -76.07
CA ILE A 229 14.98 -4.75 -75.70
C ILE A 229 13.82 -5.47 -75.01
N GLU A 230 13.37 -6.62 -75.53
CA GLU A 230 12.32 -7.45 -74.90
C GLU A 230 12.74 -7.89 -73.48
N ASP A 231 14.00 -8.33 -73.30
CA ASP A 231 14.53 -8.67 -71.97
C ASP A 231 14.60 -7.45 -71.04
N SER A 232 14.98 -6.28 -71.58
CA SER A 232 15.03 -5.03 -70.80
C SER A 232 13.64 -4.59 -70.34
N VAL A 233 12.61 -4.69 -71.18
CA VAL A 233 11.21 -4.39 -70.81
C VAL A 233 10.74 -5.33 -69.71
N SER A 234 10.97 -6.63 -69.86
CA SER A 234 10.64 -7.64 -68.85
C SER A 234 11.28 -7.33 -67.48
N ARG A 235 12.55 -6.95 -67.47
CA ARG A 235 13.27 -6.56 -66.24
C ARG A 235 12.73 -5.28 -65.62
N VAL A 236 12.33 -4.31 -66.43
CA VAL A 236 11.71 -3.07 -65.96
C VAL A 236 10.34 -3.34 -65.35
N ASP A 237 9.52 -4.21 -65.94
CA ASP A 237 8.21 -4.60 -65.38
C ASP A 237 8.34 -5.30 -64.01
N VAL A 238 9.28 -6.24 -63.89
CA VAL A 238 9.60 -6.88 -62.61
C VAL A 238 10.08 -5.85 -61.59
N GLY A 239 10.98 -4.94 -62.00
CA GLY A 239 11.46 -3.85 -61.14
C GLY A 239 10.34 -2.92 -60.69
N SER A 240 9.43 -2.54 -61.59
CA SER A 240 8.28 -1.69 -61.28
C SER A 240 7.39 -2.34 -60.23
N THR A 241 7.12 -3.64 -60.36
CA THR A 241 6.28 -4.39 -59.40
C THR A 241 6.92 -4.40 -58.00
N LEU A 242 8.23 -4.67 -57.91
CA LEU A 242 8.94 -4.69 -56.62
C LEU A 242 8.96 -3.31 -55.94
N VAL A 243 9.12 -2.24 -56.73
CA VAL A 243 9.13 -0.87 -56.22
C VAL A 243 7.72 -0.44 -55.78
N GLU A 244 6.67 -0.87 -56.48
CA GLU A 244 5.28 -0.61 -56.08
C GLU A 244 4.95 -1.28 -54.73
N SER A 245 5.35 -2.54 -54.52
CA SER A 245 5.24 -3.19 -53.20
C SER A 245 6.07 -2.49 -52.11
N ALA A 246 7.23 -1.92 -52.45
CA ALA A 246 7.99 -1.11 -51.49
C ALA A 246 7.25 0.19 -51.12
N GLY A 247 6.48 0.77 -52.04
CA GLY A 247 5.60 1.91 -51.80
C GLY A 247 4.48 1.58 -50.82
N GLU A 248 3.77 0.47 -51.06
CA GLU A 248 2.73 -0.03 -50.14
C GLU A 248 3.29 -0.25 -48.73
N THR A 249 4.51 -0.81 -48.62
CA THR A 249 5.18 -1.01 -47.33
C THR A 249 5.48 0.32 -46.61
N MET A 250 5.81 1.40 -47.35
CA MET A 250 5.98 2.73 -46.74
C MET A 250 4.67 3.27 -46.18
N ASP A 251 3.55 3.06 -46.87
CA ASP A 251 2.23 3.46 -46.39
C ASP A 251 1.82 2.68 -45.14
N GLU A 252 2.10 1.38 -45.08
CA GLU A 252 1.91 0.56 -43.88
C GLU A 252 2.73 1.10 -42.70
N ILE A 253 3.98 1.51 -42.92
CA ILE A 253 4.83 2.13 -41.90
C ILE A 253 4.22 3.43 -41.39
N VAL A 254 3.75 4.31 -42.28
CA VAL A 254 3.10 5.58 -41.89
C VAL A 254 1.89 5.31 -41.01
N ASN A 255 1.05 4.34 -41.37
CA ASN A 255 -0.13 3.95 -40.59
C ASN A 255 0.26 3.39 -39.21
N ALA A 256 1.27 2.51 -39.15
CA ALA A 256 1.74 1.92 -37.90
C ALA A 256 2.32 2.98 -36.95
N VAL A 257 3.12 3.90 -37.48
CA VAL A 257 3.75 4.99 -36.72
C VAL A 257 2.71 6.02 -36.25
N THR A 258 1.68 6.28 -37.05
CA THR A 258 0.53 7.11 -36.62
C THR A 258 -0.14 6.49 -35.40
N ARG A 259 -0.40 5.18 -35.42
CA ARG A 259 -0.98 4.48 -34.27
C ARG A 259 -0.08 4.51 -33.03
N VAL A 260 1.25 4.45 -33.19
CA VAL A 260 2.19 4.66 -32.08
C VAL A 260 2.06 6.07 -31.50
N THR A 261 1.90 7.08 -32.35
CA THR A 261 1.72 8.48 -31.93
C THR A 261 0.46 8.65 -31.10
N ASP A 262 -0.66 8.03 -31.51
CA ASP A 262 -1.92 8.04 -30.77
C ASP A 262 -1.78 7.37 -29.39
N ILE A 263 -1.15 6.19 -29.32
CA ILE A 263 -0.89 5.48 -28.06
C ILE A 263 -0.02 6.33 -27.13
N MET A 264 1.01 7.00 -27.65
CA MET A 264 1.84 7.90 -26.83
C MET A 264 1.03 9.09 -26.30
N GLY A 265 0.07 9.60 -27.08
CA GLY A 265 -0.88 10.62 -26.62
C GLY A 265 -1.75 10.14 -25.46
N GLU A 266 -2.28 8.91 -25.55
CA GLU A 266 -3.05 8.29 -24.46
C GLU A 266 -2.20 8.09 -23.20
N ILE A 267 -0.95 7.61 -23.33
CA ILE A 267 -0.03 7.43 -22.19
C ILE A 267 0.29 8.76 -21.53
N ALA A 268 0.53 9.82 -22.32
CA ALA A 268 0.79 11.15 -21.78
C ALA A 268 -0.41 11.68 -20.98
N SER A 269 -1.64 11.52 -21.51
CA SER A 269 -2.87 11.90 -20.82
C SER A 269 -3.09 11.09 -19.54
N ALA A 270 -2.90 9.77 -19.59
CA ALA A 270 -3.02 8.90 -18.42
C ALA A 270 -1.97 9.24 -17.35
N SER A 271 -0.76 9.58 -17.76
CA SER A 271 0.32 9.98 -16.85
C SER A 271 0.02 11.33 -16.18
N ASP A 272 -0.58 12.29 -16.88
CA ASP A 272 -1.03 13.56 -16.30
C ASP A 272 -2.14 13.34 -15.26
N GLU A 273 -3.11 12.46 -15.56
CA GLU A 273 -4.17 12.08 -14.61
C GLU A 273 -3.60 11.36 -13.38
N GLN A 274 -2.65 10.43 -13.57
CA GLN A 274 -1.94 9.78 -12.47
C GLN A 274 -1.21 10.79 -11.59
N SER A 275 -0.55 11.80 -12.18
CA SER A 275 0.13 12.85 -11.41
C SER A 275 -0.84 13.59 -10.50
N ARG A 276 -2.02 13.97 -11.02
CA ARG A 276 -3.06 14.64 -10.21
C ARG A 276 -3.60 13.73 -9.10
N GLY A 277 -3.78 12.45 -9.40
CA GLY A 277 -4.20 11.45 -8.42
C GLY A 277 -3.17 11.29 -7.30
N ILE A 278 -1.88 11.28 -7.65
CA ILE A 278 -0.76 11.23 -6.70
C ILE A 278 -0.76 12.48 -5.81
N ASP A 279 -0.95 13.68 -6.38
CA ASP A 279 -1.03 14.92 -5.59
C ASP A 279 -2.16 14.86 -4.54
N GLN A 280 -3.32 14.31 -4.92
CA GLN A 280 -4.44 14.13 -4.00
C GLN A 280 -4.13 13.12 -2.88
N VAL A 281 -3.44 12.01 -3.21
CA VAL A 281 -2.97 11.07 -2.19
C VAL A 281 -1.93 11.73 -1.27
N GLY A 282 -1.05 12.57 -1.81
CA GLY A 282 -0.09 13.35 -1.03
C GLY A 282 -0.77 14.26 0.00
N LEU A 283 -1.87 14.92 -0.37
CA LEU A 283 -2.67 15.70 0.58
C LEU A 283 -3.28 14.82 1.69
N ALA A 284 -3.76 13.62 1.35
CA ALA A 284 -4.31 12.69 2.34
C ALA A 284 -3.24 12.16 3.31
N VAL A 285 -2.03 11.87 2.81
CA VAL A 285 -0.88 11.45 3.63
C VAL A 285 -0.46 12.58 4.58
N ALA A 286 -0.43 13.83 4.12
CA ALA A 286 -0.13 14.98 4.98
C ALA A 286 -1.16 15.17 6.11
N GLU A 287 -2.45 14.94 5.84
CA GLU A 287 -3.48 14.98 6.87
C GLU A 287 -3.36 13.80 7.86
N MET A 288 -3.00 12.61 7.37
CA MET A 288 -2.71 11.46 8.24
C MET A 288 -1.50 11.72 9.15
N ASP A 289 -0.45 12.37 8.64
CA ASP A 289 0.69 12.78 9.46
C ASP A 289 0.28 13.77 10.56
N ARG A 290 -0.55 14.77 10.22
CA ARG A 290 -1.10 15.72 11.20
C ARG A 290 -1.89 15.01 12.32
N VAL A 291 -2.74 14.04 11.96
CA VAL A 291 -3.50 13.24 12.94
C VAL A 291 -2.57 12.34 13.77
N THR A 292 -1.52 11.79 13.16
CA THR A 292 -0.51 10.96 13.85
C THR A 292 0.25 11.77 14.90
N GLN A 293 0.67 12.99 14.56
CA GLN A 293 1.29 13.91 15.52
C GLN A 293 0.32 14.33 16.63
N GLN A 294 -0.96 14.56 16.30
CA GLN A 294 -1.99 14.85 17.30
C GLN A 294 -2.21 13.66 18.25
N ASN A 295 -2.18 12.43 17.74
CA ASN A 295 -2.27 11.22 18.57
C ASN A 295 -1.07 11.09 19.50
N ALA A 296 0.16 11.40 19.04
CA ALA A 296 1.33 11.41 19.90
C ALA A 296 1.19 12.40 21.07
N SER A 297 0.69 13.61 20.80
CA SER A 297 0.39 14.58 21.86
C SER A 297 -0.71 14.10 22.82
N LEU A 298 -1.76 13.45 22.30
CA LEU A 298 -2.85 12.89 23.12
C LEU A 298 -2.36 11.73 23.99
N VAL A 299 -1.42 10.93 23.49
CA VAL A 299 -0.76 9.87 24.24
C VAL A 299 0.01 10.44 25.43
N GLU A 300 0.78 11.51 25.23
CA GLU A 300 1.49 12.18 26.34
C GLU A 300 0.52 12.76 27.38
N GLU A 301 -0.55 13.44 26.94
CA GLU A 301 -1.56 14.01 27.84
C GLU A 301 -2.30 12.92 28.63
N SER A 302 -2.66 11.82 27.95
CA SER A 302 -3.36 10.68 28.58
C SER A 302 -2.48 9.94 29.57
N ALA A 303 -1.17 9.79 29.29
CA ALA A 303 -0.21 9.22 30.23
C ALA A 303 -0.11 10.07 31.51
N ALA A 304 -0.01 11.39 31.35
CA ALA A 304 0.03 12.32 32.48
C ALA A 304 -1.27 12.27 33.32
N ALA A 305 -2.43 12.21 32.66
CA ALA A 305 -3.72 12.08 33.32
C ALA A 305 -3.86 10.74 34.09
N ALA A 306 -3.42 9.63 33.50
CA ALA A 306 -3.42 8.32 34.16
C ALA A 306 -2.52 8.31 35.40
N ALA A 307 -1.31 8.88 35.30
CA ALA A 307 -0.39 9.01 36.44
C ALA A 307 -0.99 9.88 37.57
N ALA A 308 -1.66 10.98 37.21
CA ALA A 308 -2.35 11.83 38.19
C ALA A 308 -3.50 11.08 38.89
N LEU A 309 -4.28 10.27 38.17
CA LEU A 309 -5.34 9.43 38.75
C LEU A 309 -4.77 8.38 39.71
N GLU A 310 -3.65 7.74 39.34
CA GLU A 310 -2.94 6.78 40.19
C GLU A 310 -2.48 7.43 41.50
N GLU A 311 -1.91 8.65 41.42
CA GLU A 311 -1.52 9.43 42.59
C GLU A 311 -2.73 9.79 43.48
N GLN A 312 -3.85 10.23 42.89
CA GLN A 312 -5.06 10.54 43.66
C GLN A 312 -5.64 9.29 44.35
N ALA A 313 -5.67 8.14 43.67
CA ALA A 313 -6.10 6.88 44.26
C ALA A 313 -5.21 6.45 45.44
N SER A 314 -3.88 6.63 45.30
CA SER A 314 -2.92 6.38 46.37
C SER A 314 -3.18 7.30 47.58
N ARG A 315 -3.37 8.61 47.36
CA ARG A 315 -3.70 9.58 48.40
C ARG A 315 -5.00 9.25 49.13
N LEU A 316 -6.06 8.85 48.41
CA LEU A 316 -7.34 8.42 49.00
C LEU A 316 -7.16 7.19 49.88
N THR A 317 -6.40 6.20 49.40
CA THR A 317 -6.10 4.97 50.14
C THR A 317 -5.31 5.28 51.41
N GLN A 318 -4.31 6.16 51.33
CA GLN A 318 -3.50 6.58 52.47
C GLN A 318 -4.32 7.38 53.50
N ALA A 319 -5.24 8.25 53.04
CA ALA A 319 -6.10 9.03 53.92
C ALA A 319 -7.04 8.15 54.76
N VAL A 320 -7.51 7.04 54.20
CA VAL A 320 -8.37 6.08 54.93
C VAL A 320 -7.61 4.93 55.59
N ALA A 321 -6.31 4.78 55.34
CA ALA A 321 -5.47 3.71 55.90
C ALA A 321 -5.32 3.76 57.44
N VAL A 322 -5.55 4.93 58.04
CA VAL A 322 -5.60 5.09 59.50
C VAL A 322 -6.78 4.31 60.10
N PHE A 323 -7.87 4.15 59.34
CA PHE A 323 -9.08 3.44 59.77
C PHE A 323 -8.98 1.94 59.49
N ARG A 324 -8.75 1.15 60.53
CA ARG A 324 -8.73 -0.31 60.48
C ARG A 324 -10.15 -0.86 60.49
N ILE A 325 -10.50 -1.63 59.47
CA ILE A 325 -11.81 -2.30 59.32
C ILE A 325 -11.65 -3.82 59.31
N GLN A 326 -12.70 -4.53 59.74
CA GLN A 326 -12.67 -5.98 59.98
C GLN A 326 -12.38 -6.82 58.71
N GLN A 327 -12.69 -6.28 57.53
CA GLN A 327 -12.39 -6.88 56.22
C GLN A 327 -10.90 -7.15 55.99
N GLU A 328 -10.02 -6.36 56.60
CA GLU A 328 -8.57 -6.50 56.48
C GLU A 328 -8.03 -7.67 57.31
N GLN A 329 -8.66 -7.97 58.46
CA GLN A 329 -8.34 -9.16 59.27
C GLN A 329 -8.76 -10.45 58.56
N GLN A 330 -9.82 -10.44 57.77
CA GLN A 330 -10.26 -11.61 57.00
C GLN A 330 -9.35 -11.87 55.79
N ARG A 331 -9.06 -10.86 54.96
CA ARG A 331 -8.09 -11.00 53.86
C ARG A 331 -6.68 -11.36 54.34
N ALA A 332 -6.20 -10.77 55.45
CA ALA A 332 -4.90 -11.13 56.01
C ALA A 332 -4.87 -12.57 56.58
N ARG A 333 -5.98 -13.04 57.16
CA ARG A 333 -6.14 -14.44 57.60
C ARG A 333 -6.21 -15.41 56.43
N ASP A 334 -6.90 -15.07 55.35
CA ASP A 334 -7.02 -15.91 54.16
C ASP A 334 -5.67 -16.05 53.42
N VAL A 335 -4.92 -14.94 53.26
CA VAL A 335 -3.57 -14.97 52.67
C VAL A 335 -2.57 -15.73 53.56
N ALA A 336 -2.70 -15.66 54.89
CA ALA A 336 -1.88 -16.42 55.83
C ALA A 336 -2.24 -17.93 55.86
N ALA A 337 -3.52 -18.28 55.69
CA ALA A 337 -3.98 -19.66 55.61
C ALA A 337 -3.49 -20.37 54.33
N VAL A 338 -3.48 -19.67 53.20
CA VAL A 338 -2.94 -20.20 51.92
C VAL A 338 -1.44 -20.48 52.01
N LYS A 339 -0.66 -19.64 52.70
CA LYS A 339 0.79 -19.87 52.91
C LYS A 339 1.09 -21.05 53.85
N THR A 340 0.18 -21.38 54.76
CA THR A 340 0.35 -22.49 55.71
C THR A 340 -0.04 -23.84 55.10
N SER A 341 -0.97 -23.87 54.13
CA SER A 341 -1.38 -25.09 53.42
C SER A 341 -0.38 -25.57 52.35
N ALA A 342 0.59 -24.73 51.96
CA ALA A 342 1.61 -25.08 50.95
C ALA A 342 2.79 -25.90 51.51
N ALA A 343 2.82 -26.18 52.82
CA ALA A 343 3.84 -27.01 53.46
C ALA A 343 3.40 -28.49 53.56
N VAL A 344 3.16 -29.13 52.43
CA VAL A 344 3.11 -30.60 52.32
C VAL A 344 4.42 -31.03 51.63
N PRO A 345 5.22 -31.96 52.18
CA PRO A 345 6.47 -32.35 51.55
C PRO A 345 6.19 -33.06 50.21
N PRO A 346 7.02 -32.86 49.18
CA PRO A 346 6.78 -33.44 47.86
C PRO A 346 6.91 -34.97 47.93
N ARG A 347 5.82 -35.66 47.60
CA ARG A 347 5.83 -37.10 47.33
C ARG A 347 6.55 -37.29 45.98
N LYS A 348 7.68 -38.00 45.99
CA LYS A 348 8.42 -38.42 44.79
C LYS A 348 7.45 -38.97 43.74
N ALA A 349 7.36 -38.28 42.60
CA ALA A 349 6.67 -38.78 41.42
C ALA A 349 7.49 -39.94 40.82
N ALA A 350 6.86 -41.09 40.69
CA ALA A 350 7.35 -42.16 39.83
C ALA A 350 7.21 -41.70 38.38
N VAL A 351 8.29 -41.84 37.62
CA VAL A 351 8.34 -41.60 36.18
C VAL A 351 7.46 -42.65 35.52
N ALA A 352 6.36 -42.21 34.91
CA ALA A 352 5.63 -42.96 33.91
C ALA A 352 5.95 -42.30 32.56
N ASP A 353 6.75 -43.04 31.80
CA ASP A 353 7.12 -42.82 30.42
C ASP A 353 5.88 -43.11 29.56
N ASP A 354 5.27 -42.08 28.94
CA ASP A 354 4.50 -42.26 27.71
C ASP A 354 4.10 -40.93 27.04
N SER A 355 3.98 -41.01 25.72
CA SER A 355 3.57 -40.02 24.71
C SER A 355 4.68 -39.10 24.15
N ASP A 356 5.26 -39.39 22.98
CA ASP A 356 4.67 -39.54 21.63
C ASP A 356 4.50 -38.17 20.94
N ASN A 357 5.56 -37.80 20.21
CA ASN A 357 5.52 -37.46 18.79
C ASN A 357 4.53 -36.38 18.30
N TRP A 358 4.97 -35.12 18.20
CA TRP A 358 4.53 -34.21 17.13
C TRP A 358 5.65 -33.21 16.76
N GLU A 359 6.48 -33.59 15.80
CA GLU A 359 7.23 -32.65 14.95
C GLU A 359 6.38 -32.29 13.73
N THR A 360 6.56 -31.06 13.23
CA THR A 360 6.09 -30.46 11.96
C THR A 360 4.64 -29.95 11.90
N PHE A 361 4.48 -28.62 11.90
CA PHE A 361 4.27 -27.81 10.69
C PHE A 361 4.84 -26.40 10.87
#